data_AF-A0A950AFM1-F1
#
_entry.id   AF-A0A950AFM1-F1
#
_cell.length_a   1.000
_cell.length_b   1.000
_cell.length_c   1.000
_cell.angle_alpha   90.00
_cell.angle_beta   90.00
_cell.angle_gamma   90.00
#
_symmetry.space_group_name_H-M   'P 1'
#
loop_
_entity.id
_entity.type
_entity.pdbx_description
1 polymer ?
#
loop_
_entity_poly.entity_id
_entity_poly.type
_entity_poly.pdbx_seq_one_letter_code
_entity_poly.pdbx_strand_id
1 'polypeptide(L)'
;MDAGDVIGFVNTGESLHFETYQNGAIQNEVWRTDDASPPATLLNPTAFLISLSQTPPLTISAPLPQPPVALPSGTDDYEQLFRKCVLSPGRIGEIDSILNKMLPSQSRYQDVATKLLTSGVPWYLVAIIHSMEEEADLGRFRCNLCNGDPLTARTVQVPSGRPKQGNPPFDWEDAAVDPLSYDGVLTHKDWSVGGFLAFLERYNGFGYRKFKINSPYLWSYSNLYTCGKFDSDGHFNPNLVSDQPGGAVLLKELIARKIIAEPSVPG
;
A
#
# COMPACT_ATOMS: atom_id res chain seq x y z
N MET A 1 -30.28 6.16 12.84
CA MET A 1 -30.08 4.75 12.46
C MET A 1 -30.96 3.98 13.42
N ASP A 2 -31.94 3.27 12.87
CA ASP A 2 -32.93 2.53 13.66
C ASP A 2 -32.39 1.12 13.92
N ALA A 3 -32.95 0.44 14.93
CA ALA A 3 -32.57 -0.93 15.26
C ALA A 3 -32.92 -1.87 14.08
N GLY A 4 -31.90 -2.38 13.39
CA GLY A 4 -32.06 -3.29 12.25
C GLY A 4 -31.19 -2.98 11.02
N ASP A 5 -30.43 -1.88 11.02
CA ASP A 5 -29.52 -1.55 9.92
C ASP A 5 -28.33 -2.53 9.84
N VAL A 6 -28.00 -2.99 8.63
CA VAL A 6 -26.86 -3.89 8.35
C VAL A 6 -25.54 -3.12 8.47
N ILE A 7 -24.67 -3.56 9.38
CA ILE A 7 -23.34 -2.96 9.62
C ILE A 7 -22.27 -4.06 9.54
N GLY A 8 -21.57 -4.15 8.41
CA GLY A 8 -20.31 -4.90 8.27
C GLY A 8 -20.36 -6.21 7.47
N PHE A 9 -19.24 -6.52 6.81
CA PHE A 9 -19.01 -7.71 5.99
C PHE A 9 -18.15 -8.75 6.72
N VAL A 10 -18.38 -10.03 6.38
CA VAL A 10 -17.61 -11.20 6.83
C VAL A 10 -16.24 -11.25 6.15
N ASN A 11 -15.16 -11.38 6.92
CA ASN A 11 -13.84 -11.75 6.40
C ASN A 11 -13.60 -13.25 6.66
N THR A 12 -13.07 -13.98 5.68
CA THR A 12 -12.79 -15.41 5.82
C THR A 12 -11.39 -15.63 6.35
N GLY A 13 -11.31 -16.19 7.56
CA GLY A 13 -10.09 -16.57 8.26
C GLY A 13 -10.36 -16.79 9.74
N GLU A 14 -10.96 -17.95 10.08
CA GLU A 14 -11.21 -18.52 11.43
C GLU A 14 -12.07 -17.73 12.44
N SER A 15 -12.25 -16.42 12.27
CA SER A 15 -13.00 -15.56 13.20
C SER A 15 -13.88 -14.55 12.46
N LEU A 16 -15.07 -14.29 13.00
CA LEU A 16 -15.99 -13.24 12.55
C LEU A 16 -15.88 -12.04 13.49
N HIS A 17 -15.60 -10.86 12.91
CA HIS A 17 -15.54 -9.60 13.65
C HIS A 17 -16.83 -8.80 13.43
N PHE A 18 -17.41 -8.30 14.52
CA PHE A 18 -18.60 -7.45 14.48
C PHE A 18 -18.36 -6.17 15.28
N GLU A 19 -18.73 -5.02 14.70
CA GLU A 19 -18.87 -3.77 15.43
C GLU A 19 -20.35 -3.57 15.74
N THR A 20 -20.69 -3.49 17.03
CA THR A 20 -22.06 -3.19 17.46
C THR A 20 -22.11 -1.83 18.15
N TYR A 21 -23.18 -1.09 17.87
CA TYR A 21 -23.45 0.20 18.52
C TYR A 21 -24.60 0.02 19.50
N GLN A 22 -24.31 0.08 20.80
CA GLN A 22 -25.34 0.07 21.85
C GLN A 22 -25.20 1.35 22.69
N ASN A 23 -26.25 2.18 22.71
CA ASN A 23 -26.29 3.43 23.48
C ASN A 23 -25.09 4.38 23.26
N GLY A 24 -24.57 4.45 22.03
CA GLY A 24 -23.46 5.36 21.68
C GLY A 24 -22.07 4.90 22.13
N ALA A 25 -21.94 3.72 22.71
CA ALA A 25 -20.65 3.07 22.97
C ALA A 25 -20.35 2.06 21.84
N ILE A 26 -19.08 2.04 21.40
CA ILE A 26 -18.56 1.03 20.47
C ILE A 26 -18.17 -0.19 21.29
N GLN A 27 -18.69 -1.37 20.92
CA GLN A 27 -18.19 -2.64 21.44
C GLN A 27 -17.68 -3.50 20.30
N ASN A 28 -16.45 -3.98 20.46
CA ASN A 28 -15.78 -4.89 19.53
C ASN A 28 -15.98 -6.31 20.07
N GLU A 29 -16.75 -7.13 19.34
CA GLU A 29 -16.98 -8.53 19.70
C GLU A 29 -16.38 -9.44 18.62
N VAL A 30 -15.75 -10.52 19.06
CA VAL A 30 -15.12 -11.53 18.19
C VAL A 30 -15.82 -12.85 18.43
N TRP A 31 -16.36 -13.45 17.38
CA TRP A 31 -16.94 -14.80 17.43
C TRP A 31 -16.06 -15.75 16.61
N ARG A 32 -15.58 -16.83 17.23
CA ARG A 32 -14.76 -17.81 16.50
C ARG A 32 -15.63 -18.89 15.89
N THR A 33 -15.16 -19.45 14.79
CA THR A 33 -15.90 -20.49 14.04
C THR A 33 -16.11 -21.79 14.81
N ASP A 34 -15.38 -22.02 15.90
CA ASP A 34 -15.48 -23.16 16.81
C ASP A 34 -16.36 -22.91 18.05
N ASP A 35 -16.85 -21.68 18.24
CA ASP A 35 -17.76 -21.34 19.35
C ASP A 35 -19.18 -21.86 19.08
N ALA A 36 -19.72 -22.68 19.99
CA ALA A 36 -21.01 -23.35 19.82
C ALA A 36 -22.24 -22.41 19.79
N SER A 37 -22.08 -21.14 20.18
CA SER A 37 -23.18 -20.17 20.18
C SER A 37 -22.66 -18.74 19.97
N PRO A 38 -23.35 -17.90 19.17
CA PRO A 38 -23.00 -16.50 19.00
C PRO A 38 -23.19 -15.70 20.30
N PRO A 39 -22.45 -14.59 20.51
CA PRO A 39 -22.69 -13.67 21.63
C PRO A 39 -24.15 -13.19 21.64
N ALA A 40 -24.79 -13.22 22.82
CA ALA A 40 -26.20 -12.86 23.00
C ALA A 40 -26.51 -11.39 22.65
N THR A 41 -25.49 -10.55 22.50
CA THR A 41 -25.55 -9.14 22.09
C THR A 41 -25.73 -8.95 20.59
N LEU A 42 -25.56 -9.99 19.78
CA LEU A 42 -25.84 -9.93 18.33
C LEU A 42 -27.35 -9.89 18.11
N LEU A 43 -27.87 -8.70 17.79
CA LEU A 43 -29.26 -8.51 17.40
C LEU A 43 -29.54 -9.27 16.09
N ASN A 44 -30.23 -10.41 16.23
CA ASN A 44 -30.89 -11.18 15.18
C ASN A 44 -30.00 -12.09 14.28
N PRO A 45 -29.36 -13.13 14.85
CA PRO A 45 -28.56 -14.11 14.09
C PRO A 45 -29.40 -14.95 13.11
N THR A 46 -30.71 -15.07 13.32
CA THR A 46 -31.58 -15.99 12.55
C THR A 46 -31.79 -15.56 11.10
N ALA A 47 -31.89 -14.25 10.83
CA ALA A 47 -32.05 -13.74 9.46
C ALA A 47 -30.79 -13.93 8.60
N PHE A 48 -29.61 -13.88 9.23
CA PHE A 48 -28.32 -13.98 8.55
C PHE A 48 -27.95 -15.45 8.23
N LEU A 49 -28.27 -16.38 9.14
CA LEU A 49 -28.03 -17.82 8.93
C LEU A 49 -28.88 -18.40 7.78
N ILE A 50 -30.11 -17.90 7.59
CA ILE A 50 -30.97 -18.32 6.47
C ILE A 50 -30.37 -17.87 5.13
N SER A 51 -29.77 -16.67 5.06
CA SER A 51 -29.09 -16.15 3.87
C SER A 51 -27.90 -17.05 3.45
N LEU A 52 -27.07 -17.46 4.41
CA LEU A 52 -25.89 -18.31 4.16
C LEU A 52 -26.25 -19.74 3.73
N SER A 53 -27.37 -20.29 4.24
CA SER A 53 -27.82 -21.64 3.87
C SER A 53 -28.38 -21.76 2.45
N GLN A 54 -28.70 -20.63 1.80
CA GLN A 54 -29.25 -20.58 0.45
C GLN A 54 -28.20 -20.26 -0.62
N THR A 55 -26.99 -19.86 -0.21
CA THR A 55 -25.85 -19.68 -1.12
C THR A 55 -25.11 -21.00 -1.33
N PRO A 56 -24.93 -21.48 -2.57
CA PRO A 56 -24.08 -22.64 -2.83
C PRO A 56 -22.63 -22.35 -2.39
N PRO A 57 -21.84 -23.38 -2.01
CA PRO A 57 -20.47 -23.19 -1.60
C PRO A 57 -19.69 -22.46 -2.70
N LEU A 58 -19.11 -21.31 -2.37
CA LEU A 58 -18.26 -20.54 -3.27
C LEU A 58 -17.06 -21.42 -3.64
N THR A 59 -17.06 -21.97 -4.85
CA THR A 59 -15.82 -22.38 -5.50
C THR A 59 -14.92 -21.14 -5.55
N ILE A 60 -13.75 -21.19 -4.89
CA ILE A 60 -12.70 -20.18 -5.02
C ILE A 60 -12.21 -20.25 -6.47
N SER A 61 -12.89 -19.55 -7.37
CA SER A 61 -12.38 -19.29 -8.71
C SER A 61 -11.22 -18.31 -8.58
N ALA A 62 -10.17 -18.52 -9.37
CA ALA A 62 -9.12 -17.52 -9.52
C ALA A 62 -9.76 -16.13 -9.81
N PRO A 63 -9.22 -15.04 -9.25
CA PRO A 63 -9.76 -13.71 -9.48
C PRO A 63 -9.78 -13.43 -10.98
N LEU A 64 -10.92 -12.94 -11.48
CA LEU A 64 -11.08 -12.63 -12.90
C LEU A 64 -10.06 -11.55 -13.31
N PRO A 65 -9.45 -11.66 -14.50
CA PRO A 65 -8.58 -10.63 -15.06
C PRO A 65 -9.24 -9.26 -15.01
N GLN A 66 -8.49 -8.22 -14.65
CA GLN A 66 -9.02 -6.86 -14.66
C GLN A 66 -9.51 -6.48 -16.07
N PRO A 67 -10.74 -5.93 -16.20
CA PRO A 67 -11.14 -5.32 -17.45
C PRO A 67 -10.21 -4.14 -17.77
N PRO A 68 -9.93 -3.86 -19.05
CA PRO A 68 -9.13 -2.70 -19.43
C PRO A 68 -9.67 -1.40 -18.82
N VAL A 69 -8.81 -0.63 -18.17
CA VAL A 69 -9.15 0.67 -17.56
C VAL A 69 -8.63 1.83 -18.39
N ALA A 70 -9.28 2.99 -18.25
CA ALA A 70 -8.73 4.26 -18.72
C ALA A 70 -7.57 4.65 -17.79
N LEU A 71 -6.36 4.77 -18.36
CA LEU A 71 -5.14 5.03 -17.61
C LEU A 71 -4.94 6.54 -17.39
N PRO A 72 -4.36 6.95 -16.25
CA PRO A 72 -4.12 8.35 -15.96
C PRO A 72 -3.12 8.96 -16.95
N SER A 73 -3.49 10.11 -17.51
CA SER A 73 -2.70 10.88 -18.47
C SER A 73 -2.05 12.13 -17.87
N GLY A 74 -2.56 12.59 -16.73
CA GLY A 74 -2.03 13.70 -15.94
C GLY A 74 -2.31 13.53 -14.45
N THR A 75 -1.84 14.48 -13.64
CA THR A 75 -1.95 14.45 -12.17
C THR A 75 -3.39 14.46 -11.69
N ASP A 76 -4.29 15.20 -12.34
CA ASP A 76 -5.73 15.22 -12.03
C ASP A 76 -6.40 13.83 -12.14
N ASP A 77 -5.97 13.00 -13.10
CA ASP A 77 -6.51 11.65 -13.25
C ASP A 77 -6.11 10.76 -12.07
N TYR A 78 -4.86 10.91 -11.58
CA TYR A 78 -4.41 10.21 -10.38
C TYR A 78 -5.16 10.65 -9.13
N GLU A 79 -5.42 11.95 -8.98
CA GLU A 79 -6.24 12.44 -7.85
C GLU A 79 -7.65 11.87 -7.88
N GLN A 80 -8.27 11.83 -9.06
CA GLN A 80 -9.61 11.23 -9.21
C GLN A 80 -9.61 9.74 -8.86
N LEU A 81 -8.59 9.00 -9.28
CA LEU A 81 -8.42 7.60 -8.88
C LEU A 81 -8.22 7.49 -7.36
N PHE A 82 -7.38 8.33 -6.77
CA PHE A 82 -7.11 8.33 -5.34
C PHE A 82 -8.36 8.60 -4.50
N ARG A 83 -9.22 9.53 -4.94
CA ARG A 83 -10.52 9.80 -4.32
C ARG A 83 -11.44 8.58 -4.39
N LYS A 84 -11.45 7.85 -5.51
CA LYS A 84 -12.24 6.62 -5.73
C LYS A 84 -11.66 5.35 -5.08
N CYS A 85 -10.41 5.40 -4.63
CA CYS A 85 -9.74 4.27 -4.01
C CYS A 85 -10.45 3.88 -2.71
N VAL A 86 -10.83 2.62 -2.60
CA VAL A 86 -11.39 2.01 -1.40
C VAL A 86 -10.48 0.85 -1.03
N LEU A 87 -9.89 0.90 0.16
CA LEU A 87 -8.99 -0.13 0.66
C LEU A 87 -9.75 -1.43 0.86
N SER A 88 -9.09 -2.56 0.62
CA SER A 88 -9.65 -3.88 0.88
C SER A 88 -9.74 -4.13 2.39
N PRO A 89 -10.94 -4.29 2.97
CA PRO A 89 -11.09 -4.46 4.43
C PRO A 89 -10.32 -5.67 4.96
N GLY A 90 -10.23 -6.74 4.16
CA GLY A 90 -9.52 -7.96 4.54
C GLY A 90 -7.99 -7.84 4.55
N ARG A 91 -7.43 -6.72 4.08
CA ARG A 91 -5.98 -6.47 4.00
C ARG A 91 -5.50 -5.38 4.96
N ILE A 92 -6.39 -4.79 5.77
CA ILE A 92 -6.03 -3.69 6.70
C ILE A 92 -4.94 -4.13 7.69
N GLY A 93 -5.01 -5.36 8.22
CA GLY A 93 -3.99 -5.87 9.14
C GLY A 93 -2.58 -5.98 8.53
N GLU A 94 -2.48 -6.20 7.23
CA GLU A 94 -1.18 -6.21 6.53
C GLU A 94 -0.67 -4.78 6.32
N ILE A 95 -1.56 -3.85 5.99
CA ILE A 95 -1.24 -2.41 5.90
C ILE A 95 -0.75 -1.89 7.26
N ASP A 96 -1.43 -2.29 8.35
CA ASP A 96 -1.02 -2.01 9.73
C ASP A 96 0.39 -2.49 10.04
N SER A 97 0.71 -3.72 9.64
CA SER A 97 2.04 -4.31 9.85
C SER A 97 3.14 -3.48 9.19
N ILE A 98 2.89 -3.01 7.96
CA ILE A 98 3.82 -2.13 7.24
C ILE A 98 4.00 -0.80 7.97
N LEU A 99 2.90 -0.13 8.33
CA LEU A 99 2.96 1.14 9.05
C LEU A 99 3.70 1.01 10.39
N ASN A 100 3.46 -0.06 11.14
CA ASN A 100 4.13 -0.31 12.43
C ASN A 100 5.65 -0.51 12.28
N LYS A 101 6.13 -1.06 11.16
CA LYS A 101 7.57 -1.14 10.85
C LYS A 101 8.13 0.21 10.39
N MET A 102 7.35 0.95 9.61
CA MET A 102 7.77 2.20 8.95
C MET A 102 7.83 3.39 9.91
N LEU A 103 6.76 3.66 10.64
CA LEU A 103 6.56 4.91 11.40
C LEU A 103 7.59 5.16 12.50
N PRO A 104 8.11 4.15 13.24
CA PRO A 104 9.17 4.39 14.21
C PRO A 104 10.44 5.00 13.62
N SER A 105 10.62 4.89 12.30
CA SER A 105 11.79 5.38 11.58
C SER A 105 11.53 6.67 10.79
N GLN A 106 10.44 7.37 11.08
CA GLN A 106 10.08 8.63 10.41
C GLN A 106 11.25 9.62 10.33
N SER A 107 12.00 9.81 11.42
CA SER A 107 13.14 10.73 11.45
C SER A 107 14.22 10.37 10.43
N ARG A 108 14.51 9.08 10.25
CA ARG A 108 15.51 8.61 9.27
C ARG A 108 15.07 8.92 7.83
N TYR A 109 13.79 8.71 7.53
CA TYR A 109 13.22 9.10 6.22
C TYR A 109 13.24 10.62 6.01
N GLN A 110 13.00 11.38 7.06
CA GLN A 110 13.08 12.84 7.03
C GLN A 110 14.51 13.33 6.82
N ASP A 111 15.52 12.63 7.34
CA ASP A 111 16.93 12.95 7.11
C ASP A 111 17.31 12.78 5.64
N VAL A 112 16.86 11.69 5.00
CA VAL A 112 17.04 11.51 3.54
C VAL A 112 16.34 12.60 2.75
N ALA A 113 15.06 12.88 3.07
CA ALA A 113 14.30 13.94 2.41
C ALA A 113 15.00 15.30 2.52
N THR A 114 15.58 15.60 3.68
CA THR A 114 16.37 16.82 3.92
C THR A 114 17.68 16.82 3.10
N LYS A 115 18.39 15.69 3.04
CA LYS A 115 19.64 15.52 2.28
C LYS A 115 19.47 15.63 0.77
N LEU A 116 18.27 15.41 0.23
CA LEU A 116 17.99 15.62 -1.19
C LEU A 116 18.06 17.11 -1.59
N LEU A 117 18.22 18.05 -0.63
CA LEU A 117 18.48 19.49 -0.87
C LEU A 117 17.49 20.18 -1.81
N THR A 118 16.31 19.58 -2.01
CA THR A 118 15.20 20.16 -2.74
C THR A 118 14.05 20.39 -1.78
N SER A 119 13.68 21.65 -1.61
CA SER A 119 12.51 22.05 -0.80
C SER A 119 11.31 21.18 -1.17
N GLY A 120 10.75 20.50 -0.16
CA GLY A 120 9.43 19.87 -0.26
C GLY A 120 9.39 18.37 -0.55
N VAL A 121 10.52 17.64 -0.68
CA VAL A 121 10.44 16.17 -0.77
C VAL A 121 9.81 15.63 0.52
N PRO A 122 8.69 14.89 0.45
CA PRO A 122 8.05 14.38 1.65
C PRO A 122 8.78 13.14 2.19
N TRP A 123 9.00 13.07 3.49
CA TRP A 123 9.60 11.89 4.13
C TRP A 123 8.82 10.60 3.82
N TYR A 124 7.49 10.70 3.70
CA TYR A 124 6.63 9.56 3.42
C TYR A 124 6.80 9.03 1.99
N LEU A 125 7.38 9.80 1.05
CA LEU A 125 7.81 9.26 -0.25
C LEU A 125 8.92 8.22 -0.05
N VAL A 126 9.96 8.60 0.70
CA VAL A 126 11.12 7.74 0.97
C VAL A 126 10.67 6.50 1.73
N ALA A 127 9.77 6.68 2.70
CA ALA A 127 9.23 5.58 3.49
C ALA A 127 8.40 4.60 2.64
N ILE A 128 7.53 5.11 1.77
CA ILE A 128 6.73 4.28 0.85
C ILE A 128 7.63 3.55 -0.14
N ILE A 129 8.61 4.21 -0.76
CA ILE A 129 9.57 3.54 -1.66
C ILE A 129 10.34 2.44 -0.91
N HIS A 130 10.82 2.70 0.30
CA HIS A 130 11.49 1.67 1.10
C HIS A 130 10.61 0.46 1.37
N SER A 131 9.32 0.69 1.66
CA SER A 131 8.37 -0.40 1.83
C SER A 131 8.14 -1.17 0.52
N MET A 132 8.10 -0.49 -0.62
CA MET A 132 7.76 -1.08 -1.91
C MET A 132 8.92 -1.88 -2.49
N GLU A 133 10.15 -1.36 -2.40
CA GLU A 133 11.34 -1.98 -2.96
C GLU A 133 11.92 -3.07 -2.03
N GLU A 134 11.87 -2.86 -0.70
CA GLU A 134 12.60 -3.69 0.26
C GLU A 134 11.79 -3.94 1.55
N GLU A 135 10.57 -4.48 1.45
CA GLU A 135 9.70 -4.72 2.62
C GLU A 135 10.40 -5.56 3.72
N ALA A 136 11.24 -6.53 3.34
CA ALA A 136 11.96 -7.38 4.28
C ALA A 136 13.05 -6.61 5.08
N ASP A 137 13.53 -5.49 4.56
CA ASP A 137 14.49 -4.59 5.22
C ASP A 137 13.80 -3.40 5.94
N LEU A 138 12.49 -3.25 5.77
CA LEU A 138 11.72 -2.15 6.37
C LEU A 138 11.88 -2.15 7.91
N GLY A 139 12.43 -1.05 8.44
CA GLY A 139 12.75 -0.89 9.87
C GLY A 139 14.14 -1.42 10.28
N ARG A 140 14.90 -2.03 9.36
CA ARG A 140 16.24 -2.60 9.61
C ARG A 140 17.35 -1.81 8.93
N PHE A 141 17.11 -1.28 7.73
CA PHE A 141 18.02 -0.37 7.02
C PHE A 141 19.42 -0.97 6.77
N ARG A 142 19.46 -2.22 6.31
CA ARG A 142 20.71 -2.98 6.06
C ARG A 142 21.05 -3.07 4.58
N CYS A 143 20.08 -2.79 3.71
CA CYS A 143 20.20 -2.96 2.27
C CYS A 143 20.03 -1.64 1.52
N ASN A 144 20.56 -1.60 0.30
CA ASN A 144 20.42 -0.47 -0.60
C ASN A 144 18.98 -0.35 -1.07
N LEU A 145 18.42 0.87 -0.99
CA LEU A 145 17.03 1.19 -1.35
C LEU A 145 16.65 0.81 -2.80
N CYS A 146 17.62 0.69 -3.71
CA CYS A 146 17.34 0.51 -5.13
C CYS A 146 17.31 -0.94 -5.62
N ASN A 147 17.84 -1.91 -4.86
CA ASN A 147 17.98 -3.30 -5.32
C ASN A 147 18.34 -4.33 -4.23
N GLY A 148 18.33 -3.94 -2.95
CA GLY A 148 18.48 -4.89 -1.85
C GLY A 148 19.90 -5.36 -1.57
N ASP A 149 20.91 -4.91 -2.31
CA ASP A 149 22.29 -5.28 -2.01
C ASP A 149 22.75 -4.73 -0.66
N PRO A 150 23.61 -5.43 0.11
CA PRO A 150 24.09 -4.95 1.40
C PRO A 150 24.86 -3.63 1.31
N LEU A 151 24.75 -2.80 2.35
CA LEU A 151 25.49 -1.52 2.46
C LEU A 151 27.01 -1.68 2.69
N THR A 152 27.52 -2.90 2.79
CA THR A 152 28.95 -3.20 3.02
C THR A 152 29.80 -3.12 1.74
N ALA A 153 29.18 -2.95 0.58
CA ALA A 153 29.85 -2.79 -0.70
C ALA A 153 28.97 -1.94 -1.63
N ARG A 154 29.50 -1.61 -2.81
CA ARG A 154 28.67 -1.03 -3.88
C ARG A 154 27.77 -2.09 -4.48
N THR A 155 26.62 -1.67 -4.99
CA THR A 155 25.65 -2.55 -5.64
C THR A 155 26.28 -3.32 -6.79
N VAL A 156 25.97 -4.60 -6.88
CA VAL A 156 26.27 -5.49 -8.00
C VAL A 156 25.01 -5.65 -8.86
N GLN A 157 23.84 -5.72 -8.22
CA GLN A 157 22.56 -5.73 -8.91
C GLN A 157 22.31 -4.39 -9.61
N VAL A 158 21.46 -4.41 -10.63
CA VAL A 158 21.12 -3.21 -11.39
C VAL A 158 20.23 -2.30 -10.52
N PRO A 159 20.52 -1.00 -10.41
CA PRO A 159 21.66 -0.29 -10.98
C PRO A 159 22.98 -0.54 -10.22
N SER A 160 24.00 -1.05 -10.92
CA SER A 160 25.29 -1.45 -10.32
C SER A 160 26.20 -0.26 -10.03
N GLY A 161 27.08 -0.39 -9.04
CA GLY A 161 28.13 0.57 -8.70
C GLY A 161 27.67 1.72 -7.80
N ARG A 162 26.54 1.58 -7.11
CA ARG A 162 25.95 2.60 -6.23
C ARG A 162 26.16 2.27 -4.75
N PRO A 163 26.12 3.26 -3.84
CA PRO A 163 26.10 4.72 -4.09
C PRO A 163 27.36 5.17 -4.84
N LYS A 164 27.30 6.23 -5.65
CA LYS A 164 28.48 6.69 -6.42
C LYS A 164 29.55 7.36 -5.55
N GLN A 165 29.14 8.05 -4.49
CA GLN A 165 30.04 8.78 -3.59
C GLN A 165 30.21 8.04 -2.26
N GLY A 166 31.27 8.37 -1.52
CA GLY A 166 31.60 7.74 -0.23
C GLY A 166 32.33 6.40 -0.35
N ASN A 167 32.59 5.78 0.82
CA ASN A 167 33.22 4.46 0.95
C ASN A 167 32.36 3.56 1.86
N PRO A 168 32.27 2.25 1.58
CA PRO A 168 31.55 1.32 2.43
C PRO A 168 32.26 1.05 3.77
N PRO A 169 31.55 0.58 4.81
CA PRO A 169 30.09 0.42 4.84
C PRO A 169 29.38 1.78 4.81
N PHE A 170 28.29 1.86 4.05
CA PHE A 170 27.52 3.10 3.91
C PHE A 170 26.47 3.22 5.01
N ASP A 171 26.29 4.44 5.53
CA ASP A 171 25.08 4.78 6.26
C ASP A 171 23.89 4.77 5.30
N TRP A 172 22.75 4.22 5.75
CA TRP A 172 21.60 4.03 4.88
C TRP A 172 21.08 5.35 4.30
N GLU A 173 21.06 6.41 5.11
CA GLU A 173 20.58 7.72 4.71
C GLU A 173 21.40 8.32 3.57
N ASP A 174 22.73 8.16 3.62
CA ASP A 174 23.63 8.63 2.57
C ASP A 174 23.51 7.75 1.33
N ALA A 175 23.33 6.45 1.51
CA ALA A 175 23.15 5.51 0.40
C ALA A 175 21.83 5.73 -0.36
N ALA A 176 20.75 6.09 0.34
CA ALA A 176 19.42 6.29 -0.23
C ALA A 176 19.32 7.55 -1.13
N VAL A 177 20.17 8.55 -0.92
CA VAL A 177 20.18 9.80 -1.70
C VAL A 177 20.52 9.56 -3.17
N ASP A 178 21.49 8.68 -3.45
CA ASP A 178 22.01 8.42 -4.80
C ASP A 178 20.96 7.84 -5.78
N PRO A 179 20.23 6.75 -5.44
CA PRO A 179 19.19 6.23 -6.32
C PRO A 179 18.00 7.20 -6.46
N LEU A 180 17.52 7.80 -5.37
CA LEU A 180 16.41 8.76 -5.44
C LEU A 180 16.75 9.97 -6.32
N SER A 181 18.00 10.46 -6.24
CA SER A 181 18.49 11.54 -7.11
C SER A 181 18.55 11.11 -8.58
N TYR A 182 18.98 9.88 -8.83
CA TYR A 182 19.05 9.31 -10.17
C TYR A 182 17.66 9.15 -10.82
N ASP A 183 16.64 8.76 -10.04
CA ASP A 183 15.25 8.59 -10.50
C ASP A 183 14.47 9.93 -10.56
N GLY A 184 15.20 11.04 -10.50
CA GLY A 184 14.69 12.36 -10.86
C GLY A 184 13.89 13.06 -9.76
N VAL A 185 13.99 12.61 -8.50
CA VAL A 185 13.31 13.26 -7.36
C VAL A 185 13.66 14.75 -7.26
N LEU A 186 14.92 15.11 -7.57
CA LEU A 186 15.42 16.49 -7.47
C LEU A 186 14.72 17.47 -8.44
N THR A 187 14.23 16.95 -9.56
CA THR A 187 13.55 17.73 -10.60
C THR A 187 12.04 17.76 -10.42
N HIS A 188 11.48 16.94 -9.54
CA HIS A 188 10.05 16.88 -9.27
C HIS A 188 9.64 17.98 -8.28
N LYS A 189 8.52 18.65 -8.55
CA LYS A 189 8.05 19.80 -7.76
C LYS A 189 6.60 19.68 -7.29
N ASP A 190 5.80 18.89 -8.01
CA ASP A 190 4.38 18.73 -7.70
C ASP A 190 4.20 17.59 -6.70
N TRP A 191 4.22 17.91 -5.41
CA TRP A 191 3.91 16.96 -4.36
C TRP A 191 2.43 16.97 -3.94
N SER A 192 1.51 17.42 -4.81
CA SER A 192 0.09 17.09 -4.66
C SER A 192 -0.11 15.56 -4.66
N VAL A 193 -1.27 15.09 -4.23
CA VAL A 193 -1.63 13.67 -4.35
C VAL A 193 -1.42 13.16 -5.78
N GLY A 194 -1.86 13.92 -6.78
CA GLY A 194 -1.72 13.54 -8.18
C GLY A 194 -0.26 13.45 -8.63
N GLY A 195 0.54 14.47 -8.30
CA GLY A 195 1.96 14.51 -8.64
C GLY A 195 2.78 13.44 -7.92
N PHE A 196 2.50 13.20 -6.64
CA PHE A 196 3.10 12.13 -5.84
C PHE A 196 2.86 10.74 -6.46
N LEU A 197 1.62 10.43 -6.83
CA LEU A 197 1.27 9.15 -7.44
C LEU A 197 1.83 9.00 -8.86
N ALA A 198 1.85 10.07 -9.64
CA ALA A 198 2.51 10.10 -10.94
C ALA A 198 4.01 9.85 -10.82
N PHE A 199 4.67 10.41 -9.80
CA PHE A 199 6.06 10.15 -9.50
C PHE A 199 6.29 8.67 -9.14
N LEU A 200 5.49 8.09 -8.24
CA LEU A 200 5.63 6.69 -7.85
C LEU A 200 5.41 5.71 -9.02
N GLU A 201 4.43 5.93 -9.89
CA GLU A 201 4.28 5.06 -11.08
C GLU A 201 5.48 5.20 -12.02
N ARG A 202 6.02 6.41 -12.19
CA ARG A 202 7.22 6.63 -12.99
C ARG A 202 8.45 5.96 -12.37
N TYR A 203 8.58 6.01 -11.05
CA TYR A 203 9.67 5.40 -10.30
C TYR A 203 9.71 3.88 -10.53
N ASN A 204 8.57 3.20 -10.37
CA ASN A 204 8.45 1.78 -10.71
C ASN A 204 8.53 1.51 -12.22
N GLY A 205 8.05 2.44 -13.04
CA GLY A 205 7.94 2.33 -14.49
C GLY A 205 6.53 2.02 -14.98
N PHE A 206 6.23 2.47 -16.20
CA PHE A 206 4.91 2.41 -16.84
C PHE A 206 4.57 1.07 -17.50
N GLY A 207 5.26 -0.02 -17.13
CA GLY A 207 5.16 -1.32 -17.81
C GLY A 207 3.73 -1.89 -17.84
N TYR A 208 2.91 -1.60 -16.84
CA TYR A 208 1.52 -2.06 -16.73
C TYR A 208 0.57 -1.40 -17.72
N ARG A 209 0.92 -0.20 -18.21
CA ARG A 209 0.07 0.56 -19.14
C ARG A 209 -0.18 -0.18 -20.45
N LYS A 210 0.78 -0.99 -20.91
CA LYS A 210 0.63 -1.82 -22.13
C LYS A 210 -0.48 -2.86 -22.02
N PHE A 211 -0.84 -3.25 -20.80
CA PHE A 211 -1.93 -4.19 -20.51
C PHE A 211 -3.23 -3.49 -20.12
N LYS A 212 -3.25 -2.15 -20.11
CA LYS A 212 -4.42 -1.34 -19.74
C LYS A 212 -4.96 -1.70 -18.35
N ILE A 213 -4.07 -1.99 -17.41
CA ILE A 213 -4.43 -2.19 -16.00
C ILE A 213 -3.81 -1.10 -15.12
N ASN A 214 -4.43 -0.84 -13.99
CA ASN A 214 -3.85 -0.02 -12.94
C ASN A 214 -2.63 -0.72 -12.36
N SER A 215 -1.54 0.02 -12.14
CA SER A 215 -0.31 -0.56 -11.59
C SER A 215 -0.53 -1.14 -10.18
N PRO A 216 -0.21 -2.43 -9.92
CA PRO A 216 -0.23 -2.98 -8.57
C PRO A 216 0.69 -2.20 -7.62
N TYR A 217 1.78 -1.59 -8.13
CA TYR A 217 2.70 -0.78 -7.35
C TYR A 217 2.01 0.42 -6.68
N LEU A 218 0.94 0.95 -7.28
CA LEU A 218 0.14 2.00 -6.68
C LEU A 218 -1.09 1.45 -5.95
N TRP A 219 -1.82 0.52 -6.58
CA TRP A 219 -3.22 0.26 -6.25
C TRP A 219 -3.49 -1.11 -5.63
N SER A 220 -2.48 -1.95 -5.45
CA SER A 220 -2.65 -3.23 -4.75
C SER A 220 -3.27 -3.02 -3.37
N TYR A 221 -4.19 -3.91 -2.99
CA TYR A 221 -5.02 -3.86 -1.77
C TYR A 221 -6.13 -2.79 -1.82
N SER A 222 -6.57 -2.40 -3.01
CA SER A 222 -7.76 -1.54 -3.20
C SER A 222 -8.72 -2.09 -4.26
N ASN A 223 -9.91 -1.51 -4.36
CA ASN A 223 -10.87 -1.75 -5.44
C ASN A 223 -10.34 -1.40 -6.85
N LEU A 224 -9.19 -0.73 -6.98
CA LEU A 224 -8.61 -0.32 -8.26
C LEU A 224 -7.66 -1.36 -8.85
N TYR A 225 -7.32 -2.43 -8.12
CA TYR A 225 -6.47 -3.55 -8.55
C TYR A 225 -7.07 -4.91 -8.14
N THR A 226 -7.00 -5.93 -9.01
CA THR A 226 -7.38 -7.31 -8.64
C THR A 226 -6.27 -8.32 -8.93
N CYS A 227 -5.71 -8.33 -10.15
CA CYS A 227 -4.62 -9.20 -10.58
C CYS A 227 -3.89 -8.62 -11.80
N GLY A 228 -2.70 -9.17 -12.09
CA GLY A 228 -1.82 -8.72 -13.16
C GLY A 228 -0.55 -8.08 -12.59
N LYS A 229 0.55 -8.85 -12.52
CA LYS A 229 1.85 -8.39 -12.03
C LYS A 229 3.00 -8.92 -12.91
N PHE A 230 4.13 -8.22 -12.95
CA PHE A 230 5.38 -8.83 -13.44
C PHE A 230 5.96 -9.76 -12.38
N ASP A 231 6.21 -11.03 -12.70
CA ASP A 231 6.88 -11.96 -11.78
C ASP A 231 8.42 -11.89 -11.88
N SER A 232 8.91 -11.35 -13.00
CA SER A 232 10.31 -11.16 -13.34
C SER A 232 10.42 -10.13 -14.46
N ASP A 233 11.63 -9.67 -14.74
CA ASP A 233 11.89 -8.63 -15.73
C ASP A 233 11.27 -8.96 -17.10
N GLY A 234 10.27 -8.15 -17.48
CA GLY A 234 9.56 -8.26 -18.75
C GLY A 234 8.49 -9.36 -18.81
N HIS A 235 8.40 -10.26 -17.83
CA HIS A 235 7.41 -11.34 -17.82
C HIS A 235 6.16 -10.96 -17.01
N PHE A 236 5.11 -10.58 -17.73
CA PHE A 236 3.82 -10.22 -17.13
C PHE A 236 2.91 -11.43 -17.01
N ASN A 237 2.40 -11.65 -15.80
CA ASN A 237 1.42 -12.67 -15.52
C ASN A 237 0.05 -12.01 -15.21
N PRO A 238 -0.96 -12.17 -16.08
CA PRO A 238 -2.28 -11.54 -15.90
C PRO A 238 -3.06 -12.09 -14.69
N ASN A 239 -2.67 -13.26 -14.16
CA ASN A 239 -3.37 -13.92 -13.06
C ASN A 239 -2.65 -13.78 -11.72
N LEU A 240 -1.41 -13.28 -11.71
CA LEU A 240 -0.65 -13.11 -10.48
C LEU A 240 -1.21 -11.92 -9.70
N VAL A 241 -1.49 -12.14 -8.41
CA VAL A 241 -1.97 -11.10 -7.49
C VAL A 241 -0.78 -10.58 -6.70
N SER A 242 -0.74 -9.27 -6.45
CA SER A 242 0.28 -8.69 -5.58
C SER A 242 -0.07 -8.97 -4.12
N ASP A 243 0.91 -9.41 -3.36
CA ASP A 243 0.88 -9.77 -1.94
C ASP A 243 1.43 -8.65 -1.03
N GLN A 244 1.50 -7.44 -1.58
CA GLN A 244 2.00 -6.24 -0.93
C GLN A 244 1.03 -5.08 -1.20
N PRO A 245 0.78 -4.18 -0.22
CA PRO A 245 -0.02 -2.97 -0.44
C PRO A 245 0.68 -2.04 -1.43
N GLY A 246 -0.10 -1.37 -2.28
CA GLY A 246 0.45 -0.35 -3.19
C GLY A 246 0.75 0.97 -2.48
N GLY A 247 1.61 1.80 -3.07
CA GLY A 247 2.00 3.09 -2.50
C GLY A 247 0.84 4.08 -2.33
N ALA A 248 -0.19 4.02 -3.19
CA ALA A 248 -1.38 4.85 -3.02
C ALA A 248 -2.23 4.40 -1.82
N VAL A 249 -2.27 3.09 -1.56
CA VAL A 249 -2.94 2.52 -0.38
C VAL A 249 -2.22 2.94 0.90
N LEU A 250 -0.89 2.87 0.94
CA LEU A 250 -0.10 3.35 2.07
C LEU A 250 -0.28 4.85 2.31
N LEU A 251 -0.25 5.67 1.25
CA LEU A 251 -0.50 7.10 1.34
C LEU A 251 -1.89 7.40 1.92
N LYS A 252 -2.92 6.69 1.43
CA LYS A 252 -4.30 6.87 1.88
C LYS A 252 -4.46 6.56 3.37
N GLU A 253 -3.79 5.52 3.84
CA GLU A 253 -3.85 5.14 5.25
C GLU A 253 -3.10 6.14 6.16
N LEU A 254 -1.95 6.66 5.72
CA LEU A 254 -1.24 7.72 6.44
C LEU A 254 -2.11 8.98 6.61
N ILE A 255 -2.85 9.38 5.57
CA ILE A 255 -3.77 10.52 5.61
C ILE A 255 -4.99 10.22 6.49
N ALA A 256 -5.62 9.05 6.33
CA ALA A 256 -6.80 8.65 7.10
C ALA A 256 -6.53 8.65 8.62
N ARG A 257 -5.33 8.22 9.02
CA ARG A 257 -4.88 8.23 10.42
C ARG A 257 -4.38 9.58 10.92
N LYS A 258 -4.38 10.60 10.07
CA LYS A 258 -3.87 11.96 10.37
C LYS A 258 -2.40 11.96 10.80
N ILE A 259 -1.63 10.99 10.31
CA ILE A 259 -0.16 10.96 10.49
C ILE A 259 0.47 12.05 9.63
N ILE A 260 -0.08 12.27 8.44
CA ILE A 260 0.26 13.36 7.54
C ILE A 260 -1.00 14.13 7.13
N ALA A 261 -0.83 15.38 6.74
CA ALA A 261 -1.87 16.10 6.00
C ALA A 261 -1.94 15.59 4.55
N GLU A 262 -3.07 15.84 3.88
CA GLU A 262 -3.18 15.56 2.45
C GLU A 262 -2.10 16.35 1.68
N PRO A 263 -1.28 15.68 0.85
CA PRO A 263 -0.22 16.33 0.09
C PRO A 263 -0.74 17.41 -0.86
N SER A 264 -0.06 18.54 -0.91
CA SER A 264 -0.36 19.67 -1.79
C SER A 264 0.92 20.19 -2.44
N VAL A 265 0.77 20.99 -3.51
CA VAL A 265 1.90 21.66 -4.14
C VAL A 265 2.58 22.57 -3.10
N PRO A 266 3.91 22.45 -2.87
CA PRO A 266 4.62 23.38 -2.02
C PRO A 266 4.47 24.81 -2.56
N GLY A 267 4.06 25.75 -1.69
CA GLY A 267 3.91 27.17 -2.03
C GLY A 267 5.22 27.90 -2.27
#